data_AF-A0A0T5ZFM3-F1
#
_entry.id   AF-A0A0T5ZFM3-F1
#
_cell.length_a   1.000
_cell.length_b   1.000
_cell.length_c   1.000
_cell.angle_alpha   90.00
_cell.angle_beta   90.00
_cell.angle_gamma   90.00
#
_symmetry.space_group_name_H-M   'P 1'
#
loop_
_entity.id
_entity.type
_entity.pdbx_description
1 polymer ?
#
loop_
_entity_poly.entity_id
_entity_poly.type
_entity_poly.pdbx_seq_one_letter_code
_entity_poly.pdbx_strand_id
1 'polypeptide(L)' 'MAAKIIGKFEIENNLFKFTAIAFGRIGGQNVGVKISKTTEKSLEKLGYDVEEVIMTLQKNLLEGNLSLPEGLKRDTFVDD' A
#
# COMPACT_ATOMS: atom_id res chain seq x y z
N MET A 1 -4.87 17.63 -4.37
CA MET A 1 -4.47 17.01 -3.10
C MET A 1 -3.99 15.59 -3.35
N ALA A 2 -2.82 15.24 -2.80
CA ALA A 2 -2.29 13.88 -2.83
C ALA A 2 -2.01 13.44 -1.39
N ALA A 3 -2.47 12.25 -1.01
CA ALA A 3 -2.22 11.67 0.30
C ALA A 3 -1.12 10.61 0.19
N LYS A 4 -0.08 10.74 1.01
CA LYS A 4 0.95 9.70 1.14
C LYS A 4 0.54 8.75 2.27
N ILE A 5 0.45 7.47 1.94
CA ILE A 5 0.15 6.39 2.87
C ILE A 5 1.43 5.60 3.08
N ILE A 6 1.85 5.43 4.33
CA ILE A 6 2.95 4.54 4.69
C ILE A 6 2.34 3.47 5.56
N GLY A 7 2.52 2.22 5.18
CA GLY A 7 1.87 1.12 5.87
C GLY A 7 2.68 -0.16 5.87
N LYS A 8 2.10 -1.16 6.50
CA LYS A 8 2.59 -2.53 6.46
C LYS A 8 1.49 -3.45 5.97
N PHE A 9 1.87 -4.49 5.25
CA PHE A 9 1.00 -5.60 4.89
C PHE A 9 1.67 -6.91 5.34
N GLU A 10 0.87 -7.95 5.53
CA GLU A 10 1.32 -9.24 6.02
C GLU A 10 1.04 -10.33 4.98
N ILE A 11 2.02 -11.21 4.75
CA ILE A 11 1.89 -12.41 3.93
C ILE A 11 2.62 -13.54 4.66
N GLU A 12 1.94 -14.66 4.92
CA GLU A 12 2.51 -15.84 5.61
C GLU A 12 3.34 -15.46 6.84
N ASN A 13 2.76 -14.67 7.75
CA ASN A 13 3.41 -14.23 8.99
C ASN A 13 4.64 -13.30 8.80
N ASN A 14 4.90 -12.82 7.58
CA ASN A 14 5.94 -11.85 7.27
C ASN A 14 5.35 -10.45 7.08
N LEU A 15 5.90 -9.46 7.78
CA LEU A 15 5.47 -8.06 7.70
C LEU A 15 6.35 -7.27 6.73
N PHE A 16 5.71 -6.69 5.71
CA PHE A 16 6.36 -5.90 4.67
C PHE A 16 5.91 -4.45 4.71
N LYS A 17 6.84 -3.52 4.46
CA LYS A 17 6.53 -2.09 4.38
C LYS A 17 6.14 -1.70 2.96
N PHE A 18 5.16 -0.82 2.83
CA PHE A 18 4.81 -0.18 1.56
C PHE A 18 4.66 1.33 1.73
N THR A 19 4.79 2.04 0.62
CA THR A 19 4.37 3.44 0.50
C THR A 19 3.39 3.53 -0.65
N ALA A 20 2.26 4.17 -0.45
CA ALA A 20 1.31 4.47 -1.50
C ALA A 20 1.07 5.97 -1.62
N ILE A 21 0.78 6.43 -2.83
CA ILE A 21 0.34 7.80 -3.09
C ILE A 21 -1.08 7.71 -3.65
N ALA A 22 -2.04 8.28 -2.94
CA ALA A 22 -3.43 8.37 -3.34
C ALA A 22 -3.72 9.78 -3.86
N PHE A 23 -4.26 9.89 -5.07
CA PHE A 23 -4.70 11.14 -5.68
C PHE A 23 -6.22 11.13 -5.82
N GLY A 24 -6.89 12.11 -5.23
CA GLY A 24 -8.31 12.34 -5.43
C GLY A 24 -8.54 13.16 -6.71
N ARG A 25 -9.32 12.63 -7.66
CA ARG A 25 -9.84 13.37 -8.81
C ARG A 25 -11.36 13.21 -8.85
N ILE A 26 -12.05 14.21 -9.41
CA ILE A 26 -13.47 14.11 -9.77
C ILE A 26 -13.57 13.01 -10.85
N GLY A 27 -14.10 11.84 -10.50
CA GLY A 27 -14.26 10.70 -11.42
C GLY A 27 -13.36 9.47 -11.21
N GLY A 28 -12.44 9.46 -10.24
CA GLY A 28 -11.67 8.24 -9.94
C GLY A 28 -10.54 8.44 -8.92
N GLN A 29 -10.51 7.59 -7.89
CA GLN A 29 -9.39 7.50 -6.96
C GLN A 29 -8.25 6.74 -7.65
N ASN A 30 -7.05 7.32 -7.69
CA ASN A 30 -5.86 6.64 -8.21
C ASN A 30 -4.89 6.42 -7.05
N VAL A 31 -4.57 5.17 -6.73
CA VAL A 31 -3.55 4.83 -5.73
C VAL A 31 -2.38 4.15 -6.42
N GLY A 32 -1.18 4.71 -6.29
CA GLY A 32 0.07 4.07 -6.73
C GLY A 32 0.78 3.47 -5.53
N VAL A 33 1.05 2.17 -5.53
CA VAL A 33 1.80 1.47 -4.48
C VAL A 33 3.24 1.28 -4.90
N LYS A 34 4.16 1.44 -3.94
CA LYS A 34 5.58 1.16 -4.10
C LYS A 34 6.10 0.38 -2.89
N ILE A 35 6.88 -0.65 -3.18
CA ILE A 35 7.64 -1.42 -2.19
C ILE A 35 9.15 -1.29 -2.46
N SER A 36 9.97 -1.70 -1.49
CA SER A 36 11.43 -1.64 -1.62
C SER A 36 11.98 -2.88 -2.32
N LYS A 37 13.14 -2.78 -2.98
CA LYS A 37 13.85 -3.93 -3.59
C LYS A 37 14.05 -5.12 -2.65
N THR A 38 14.23 -4.85 -1.36
CA THR A 38 14.33 -5.91 -0.35
C THR A 38 13.01 -6.65 -0.14
N THR A 39 11.89 -5.93 -0.16
CA THR A 39 10.54 -6.51 -0.11
C THR A 39 10.27 -7.32 -1.37
N GLU A 40 10.55 -6.77 -2.56
CA GLU A 40 10.40 -7.46 -3.85
C GLU A 40 11.12 -8.82 -3.82
N LYS A 41 12.42 -8.81 -3.49
CA LYS A 41 13.21 -10.05 -3.36
C LYS A 41 12.69 -11.02 -2.31
N SER A 42 12.06 -10.53 -1.24
CA SER A 42 11.50 -11.40 -0.20
C SER A 42 10.22 -12.06 -0.67
N LEU A 43 9.37 -11.32 -1.40
CA LEU A 43 8.16 -11.85 -2.03
C LEU A 43 8.52 -12.90 -3.09
N GLU A 44 9.48 -12.60 -3.97
CA GLU A 44 9.97 -13.55 -4.98
C GLU A 44 10.50 -14.84 -4.34
N LYS A 45 11.24 -14.75 -3.23
CA LYS A 45 11.74 -15.92 -2.48
C LYS A 45 10.64 -16.76 -1.84
N LEU A 46 9.53 -16.12 -1.48
CA LEU A 46 8.34 -16.78 -0.96
C LEU A 46 7.46 -17.35 -2.09
N GLY A 47 7.82 -17.13 -3.35
CA GLY A 47 7.09 -17.63 -4.52
C GLY A 47 5.92 -16.73 -4.96
N TYR A 48 5.85 -15.49 -4.48
CA TYR A 48 4.82 -14.53 -4.87
C TYR A 48 5.23 -13.72 -6.09
N ASP A 49 4.25 -13.47 -6.97
CA ASP A 49 4.39 -12.48 -8.04
C ASP A 49 4.29 -11.07 -7.46
N VAL A 50 5.34 -10.28 -7.65
CA VAL A 50 5.44 -8.93 -7.08
C VAL A 50 4.37 -8.00 -7.68
N GLU A 51 4.06 -8.13 -8.97
CA GLU A 51 3.06 -7.30 -9.63
C GLU A 51 1.65 -7.61 -9.11
N GLU A 52 1.33 -8.89 -8.92
CA GLU A 52 0.05 -9.34 -8.34
C GLU A 52 -0.15 -8.84 -6.91
N VAL A 53 0.91 -8.88 -6.09
CA VAL A 53 0.88 -8.33 -4.72
C VAL A 53 0.63 -6.82 -4.74
N ILE A 54 1.29 -6.08 -5.65
CA ILE A 54 1.10 -4.64 -5.79
C ILE A 54 -0.33 -4.32 -6.25
N MET A 55 -0.85 -5.02 -7.26
CA MET A 55 -2.22 -4.83 -7.76
C MET A 55 -3.26 -5.11 -6.66
N THR A 56 -3.07 -6.20 -5.90
CA THR A 56 -3.94 -6.55 -4.77
C THR A 56 -3.90 -5.48 -3.69
N LEU A 57 -2.71 -4.99 -3.33
CA LEU A 57 -2.56 -3.92 -2.33
C LEU A 57 -3.23 -2.61 -2.80
N GLN A 58 -3.08 -2.24 -4.08
CA GLN A 58 -3.76 -1.08 -4.67
C GLN A 58 -5.28 -1.23 -4.60
N LYS A 59 -5.81 -2.40 -4.97
CA LYS A 59 -7.25 -2.67 -4.90
C LYS A 59 -7.78 -2.55 -3.47
N ASN A 60 -7.09 -3.15 -2.50
CA ASN A 60 -7.46 -3.07 -1.08
C ASN A 60 -7.44 -1.63 -0.55
N LEU A 61 -6.47 -0.82 -0.99
CA LEU A 61 -6.40 0.62 -0.67
C LEU A 61 -7.57 1.41 -1.27
N LEU A 62 -8.03 1.07 -2.48
CA LEU A 62 -9.17 1.73 -3.14
C LEU A 62 -10.51 1.35 -2.53
N GLU A 63 -10.70 0.07 -2.19
CA GLU A 63 -11.94 -0.44 -1.59
C GLU A 63 -12.09 -0.07 -0.11
N GLY A 64 -11.05 0.52 0.50
CA GLY A 64 -11.03 0.81 1.93
C GLY A 64 -10.93 -0.46 2.80
N ASN A 65 -10.71 -1.62 2.17
CA ASN A 65 -10.54 -2.91 2.83
C ASN A 65 -9.10 -3.07 3.31
N LEU A 66 -8.67 -2.18 4.19
CA LEU A 66 -7.45 -2.37 4.96
C LEU A 66 -7.87 -2.78 6.37
N SER A 67 -7.63 -4.04 6.72
CA SER A 67 -7.41 -4.38 8.12
C SER A 67 -6.11 -3.69 8.53
N LEU A 68 -6.24 -2.42 8.95
CA LEU A 68 -5.13 -1.61 9.41
C LEU A 68 -4.70 -2.18 10.77
N PRO A 69 -3.50 -2.76 10.92
CA PRO A 69 -3.00 -3.10 12.25
C PRO A 69 -2.97 -1.82 13.08
N GLU A 70 -3.30 -1.95 14.37
CA GLU A 70 -3.29 -0.82 15.31
C GLU A 70 -1.92 -0.11 15.24
N GLY A 71 -1.92 1.15 14.79
CA GLY A 71 -0.69 1.94 14.62
C GLY A 71 -0.50 2.61 13.26
N LEU A 72 -1.42 2.44 12.29
CA LEU A 72 -1.38 3.26 11.07
C LEU A 72 -1.86 4.68 11.38
N LYS A 73 -0.92 5.58 11.67
CA LYS A 73 -1.20 7.02 11.68
C LYS A 73 -1.53 7.45 10.26
N ARG A 74 -2.80 7.80 10.01
CA ARG A 74 -3.15 8.70 8.91
C ARG A 74 -2.51 10.04 9.27
N ASP A 75 -1.29 10.29 8.82
CA ASP A 75 -0.81 11.66 8.70
C ASP A 75 -1.62 12.29 7.57
N THR A 76 -2.78 12.81 7.96
CA THR A 76 -3.65 13.64 7.13
C THR A 76 -2.88 14.93 6.91
N PHE A 77 -2.19 15.05 5.78
CA PHE A 77 -1.68 16.35 5.33
C PHE A 77 -2.90 17.15 4.86
N VAL A 78 -3.43 17.97 5.78
CA VAL A 78 -4.16 19.19 5.44
C VAL A 78 -3.10 20.09 4.81
N ASP A 79 -3.21 20.32 3.50
CA ASP A 79 -2.52 21.42 2.85
C ASP A 79 -3.57 22.53 2.73
N ASP A 80 -3.18 23.72 3.21
CA ASP A 80 -3.93 24.99 3.37
C ASP A 80 -5.10 25.23 2.40
#